data_AF-A0A328EDS2-F1
#
_entry.id   AF-A0A328EDS2-F1
#
_cell.length_a   1.000
_cell.length_b   1.000
_cell.length_c   1.000
_cell.angle_alpha   90.00
_cell.angle_beta   90.00
_cell.angle_gamma   90.00
#
_symmetry.space_group_name_H-M   'P 1'
#
loop_
_entity.id
_entity.type
_entity.pdbx_description
1 polymer ?
#
loop_
_entity_poly.entity_id
_entity_poly.type
_entity_poly.pdbx_seq_one_letter_code
_entity_poly.pdbx_strand_id
1 'polypeptide(L)'
;MEKVKIYLQKKYFDILDFNYFTNKLFGTTEYELFEKETKNGQYMKLEYNGHIIYVLLSRKDLASRNAYIAQSISTSLAYIEKEIGTEYFKVDIFYYLIDVSKYAKTDFHIFTYRGLETLGIKMLNNEQFIDRIFPFTNFSDMLNSKNLMKKNQNNPSSFEELNENINFFLKTFGANGKEATFNCLVISKITNKPIIIFQVEDNESISVSKTDKKLLEDHKIFIDQDNFIKEYINKGLISNEKITSFRKQGRFKANLIKKFGEKKCYLCGCDIENIIIASHIHRVTDIENDSTLNTEDKIKQIIDGDNGFWLCANHDKMFEYGIIYFNNNKLIINGKLLEELQENFIKNITINFEINDVHYNDNISNYLKKHKNRVLI
;
A
#
# COMPACT_ATOMS: atom_id res chain seq x y z
N MET A 1 -18.29 40.26 20.90
CA MET A 1 -17.79 39.57 19.69
C MET A 1 -18.07 38.09 19.88
N GLU A 2 -18.49 37.40 18.82
CA GLU A 2 -18.55 35.93 18.85
C GLU A 2 -17.13 35.40 19.08
N LYS A 3 -16.98 34.35 19.88
CA LYS A 3 -15.69 33.71 20.15
C LYS A 3 -15.55 32.47 19.28
N VAL A 4 -14.32 32.10 18.93
CA VAL A 4 -14.06 30.84 18.22
C VAL A 4 -14.33 29.67 19.17
N LYS A 5 -15.22 28.75 18.80
CA LYS A 5 -15.49 27.55 19.58
C LYS A 5 -14.56 26.44 19.11
N ILE A 6 -13.75 25.88 20.00
CA ILE A 6 -12.78 24.83 19.67
C ILE A 6 -13.16 23.54 20.39
N TYR A 7 -13.43 22.49 19.61
CA TYR A 7 -13.81 21.17 20.11
C TYR A 7 -12.65 20.18 19.93
N LEU A 8 -12.13 19.65 21.04
CA LEU A 8 -11.02 18.68 21.01
C LEU A 8 -10.92 17.83 22.28
N GLN A 9 -10.09 16.78 22.22
CA GLN A 9 -9.79 15.95 23.39
C GLN A 9 -8.99 16.75 24.44
N LYS A 10 -9.37 16.61 25.72
CA LYS A 10 -8.76 17.34 26.85
C LYS A 10 -7.23 17.22 26.94
N LYS A 11 -6.66 16.08 26.52
CA LYS A 11 -5.20 15.86 26.51
C LYS A 11 -4.40 16.89 25.69
N TYR A 12 -5.04 17.65 24.80
CA TYR A 12 -4.39 18.65 23.97
C TYR A 12 -4.47 20.08 24.53
N PHE A 13 -5.25 20.31 25.59
CA PHE A 13 -5.48 21.66 26.14
C PHE A 13 -4.19 22.32 26.60
N ASP A 14 -3.27 21.53 27.17
CA ASP A 14 -1.98 22.01 27.67
C ASP A 14 -0.84 21.81 26.66
N ILE A 15 -1.14 21.38 25.43
CA ILE A 15 -0.14 21.07 24.39
C ILE A 15 -0.17 22.10 23.26
N LEU A 16 -1.37 22.58 22.90
CA LEU A 16 -1.57 23.43 21.73
C LEU A 16 -1.62 24.90 22.13
N ASP A 17 -1.01 25.76 21.32
CA ASP A 17 -1.21 27.21 21.40
C ASP A 17 -2.48 27.59 20.63
N PHE A 18 -3.61 27.73 21.32
CA PHE A 18 -4.89 28.06 20.67
C PHE A 18 -4.91 29.46 20.05
N ASN A 19 -4.15 30.41 20.58
CA ASN A 19 -4.05 31.77 20.02
C ASN A 19 -3.45 31.73 18.61
N TYR A 20 -2.47 30.84 18.38
CA TYR A 20 -1.90 30.65 17.06
C TYR A 20 -2.98 30.25 16.04
N PHE A 21 -3.82 29.27 16.36
CA PHE A 21 -4.84 28.79 15.43
C PHE A 21 -5.94 29.82 15.19
N THR A 22 -6.45 30.44 16.24
CA THR A 22 -7.56 31.40 16.15
C THR A 22 -7.13 32.67 15.41
N ASN A 23 -5.91 33.16 15.68
CA ASN A 23 -5.37 34.31 14.97
C ASN A 23 -5.05 33.97 13.51
N LYS A 24 -4.40 32.83 13.24
CA LYS A 24 -4.00 32.44 11.87
C LYS A 24 -5.19 32.12 10.97
N LEU A 25 -6.26 31.52 11.51
CA LEU A 25 -7.43 31.09 10.73
C LEU A 25 -8.56 32.13 10.70
N PHE A 26 -8.72 32.93 11.75
CA PHE A 26 -9.87 33.84 11.90
C PHE A 26 -9.50 35.29 12.26
N GLY A 27 -8.23 35.60 12.50
CA GLY A 27 -7.78 36.96 12.85
C GLY A 27 -8.22 37.45 14.23
N THR A 28 -8.49 36.55 15.17
CA THR A 28 -8.92 36.86 16.55
C THR A 28 -8.21 35.96 17.56
N THR A 29 -8.03 36.44 18.80
CA THR A 29 -7.50 35.63 19.92
C THR A 29 -8.59 35.19 20.89
N GLU A 30 -9.84 35.54 20.64
CA GLU A 30 -10.97 35.21 21.51
C GLU A 30 -11.53 33.82 21.21
N TYR A 31 -11.44 32.90 22.17
CA TYR A 31 -11.90 31.51 22.00
C TYR A 31 -12.52 30.89 23.26
N GLU A 32 -13.24 29.79 23.05
CA GLU A 32 -13.76 28.92 24.10
C GLU A 32 -13.45 27.45 23.77
N LEU A 33 -13.01 26.69 24.77
CA LEU A 33 -12.65 25.29 24.63
C LEU A 33 -13.79 24.38 25.07
N PHE A 34 -14.09 23.38 24.24
CA PHE A 34 -15.09 22.36 24.48
C PHE A 34 -14.43 20.99 24.42
N GLU A 35 -14.56 20.22 25.50
CA GLU A 35 -14.08 18.85 25.53
C GLU A 35 -14.94 17.96 24.62
N LYS A 36 -14.30 17.21 23.73
CA LYS A 36 -14.94 16.21 22.88
C LYS A 36 -14.27 14.86 23.09
N GLU A 37 -15.03 13.90 23.62
CA GLU A 37 -14.60 12.51 23.68
C GLU A 37 -14.63 11.90 22.28
N THR A 38 -13.48 11.87 21.60
CA THR A 38 -13.32 11.04 20.40
C THR A 38 -12.62 9.75 20.77
N LYS A 39 -13.23 8.59 20.49
CA LYS A 39 -12.57 7.29 20.74
C LYS A 39 -11.37 7.07 19.81
N ASN A 40 -11.38 7.67 18.61
CA ASN A 40 -10.38 7.49 17.57
C ASN A 40 -10.28 8.78 16.71
N GLY A 41 -9.08 9.11 16.22
CA GLY A 41 -8.80 10.32 15.44
C GLY A 41 -8.04 11.39 16.23
N GLN A 42 -7.20 12.17 15.55
CA GLN A 42 -6.40 13.25 16.14
C GLN A 42 -6.67 14.51 15.34
N TYR A 43 -7.73 15.21 15.71
CA TYR A 43 -8.12 16.46 15.09
C TYR A 43 -8.88 17.33 16.10
N MET A 44 -8.96 18.63 15.79
CA MET A 44 -9.85 19.57 16.44
C MET A 44 -10.81 20.19 15.43
N LYS A 45 -11.99 20.61 15.90
CA LYS A 45 -12.97 21.36 15.12
C LYS A 45 -13.02 22.79 15.65
N LEU A 46 -12.95 23.78 14.76
CA LEU A 46 -13.11 25.19 15.09
C LEU A 46 -14.37 25.70 14.39
N GLU A 47 -15.22 26.41 15.14
CA GLU A 47 -16.43 27.04 14.63
C GLU A 47 -16.39 28.54 14.92
N TYR A 48 -16.61 29.36 13.88
CA TYR A 48 -16.62 30.81 13.99
C TYR A 48 -17.50 31.45 12.92
N ASN A 49 -18.48 32.27 13.31
CA ASN A 49 -19.41 32.98 12.41
C ASN A 49 -20.04 32.06 11.34
N GLY A 50 -20.39 30.82 11.72
CA GLY A 50 -20.94 29.81 10.80
C GLY A 50 -19.92 29.10 9.90
N HIS A 51 -18.64 29.46 9.96
CA HIS A 51 -17.56 28.73 9.29
C HIS A 51 -17.03 27.61 10.18
N ILE A 52 -16.84 26.43 9.59
CA ILE A 52 -16.31 25.24 10.26
C ILE A 52 -14.99 24.85 9.63
N ILE A 53 -13.95 24.76 10.46
CA ILE A 53 -12.62 24.31 10.07
C ILE A 53 -12.23 23.09 10.89
N TYR A 54 -11.63 22.08 10.24
CA TYR A 54 -11.01 20.95 10.92
C TYR A 54 -9.48 21.05 10.82
N VAL A 55 -8.80 20.80 11.94
CA VAL A 55 -7.33 20.74 11.96
C VAL A 55 -6.91 19.36 12.45
N LEU A 56 -6.35 18.56 11.55
CA LEU A 56 -5.72 17.28 11.87
C LEU A 56 -4.38 17.54 12.58
N LEU A 57 -4.05 16.69 13.53
CA LEU A 57 -2.90 16.84 14.41
C LEU A 57 -1.94 15.66 14.24
N SER A 58 -0.64 15.94 14.16
CA SER A 58 0.40 14.93 14.33
C SER A 58 0.45 14.46 15.78
N ARG A 59 1.03 13.28 16.03
CA ARG A 59 1.30 12.84 17.39
C ARG A 59 2.43 13.65 18.03
N LYS A 60 2.36 13.80 19.35
CA LYS A 60 3.47 14.32 20.18
C LYS A 60 4.48 13.23 20.52
N ASP A 61 4.04 11.99 20.72
CA ASP A 61 4.91 10.89 21.09
C ASP A 61 5.73 10.39 19.90
N LEU A 62 7.04 10.63 19.96
CA LEU A 62 8.02 10.25 18.95
C LEU A 62 8.43 8.75 19.06
N ALA A 63 7.52 7.91 19.52
CA ALA A 63 7.77 6.48 19.77
C ALA A 63 8.09 5.72 18.47
N SER A 64 7.40 6.02 17.37
CA SER A 64 7.73 5.45 16.05
C SER A 64 7.42 6.42 14.91
N ARG A 65 8.18 6.27 13.82
CA ARG A 65 8.03 7.06 12.58
C ARG A 65 6.59 6.99 12.05
N ASN A 66 6.01 5.80 11.96
CA ASN A 66 4.68 5.61 11.36
C ASN A 66 3.54 6.07 12.28
N ALA A 67 3.74 6.05 13.61
CA ALA A 67 2.75 6.57 14.55
C ALA A 67 2.62 8.10 14.47
N TYR A 68 3.71 8.80 14.14
CA TYR A 68 3.76 10.27 14.13
C TYR A 68 2.66 10.91 13.25
N ILE A 69 2.36 10.32 12.07
CA ILE A 69 1.45 10.91 11.08
C ILE A 69 0.39 9.93 10.55
N ALA A 70 0.83 8.80 9.97
CA ALA A 70 -0.02 8.01 9.08
C ALA A 70 -1.21 7.32 9.79
N GLN A 71 -1.05 6.94 11.06
CA GLN A 71 -2.10 6.27 11.83
C GLN A 71 -3.35 7.15 12.05
N SER A 72 -3.17 8.46 12.17
CA SER A 72 -4.25 9.37 12.54
C SER A 72 -4.98 9.95 11.35
N ILE A 73 -4.35 10.09 10.17
CA ILE A 73 -4.95 10.80 9.03
C ILE A 73 -6.23 10.11 8.54
N SER A 74 -6.14 8.87 8.04
CA SER A 74 -7.32 8.20 7.44
C SER A 74 -8.45 8.05 8.46
N THR A 75 -8.10 7.75 9.71
CA THR A 75 -9.05 7.70 10.81
C THR A 75 -9.74 9.06 11.01
N SER A 76 -8.98 10.15 11.12
CA SER A 76 -9.55 11.49 11.32
C SER A 76 -10.43 11.91 10.15
N LEU A 77 -9.99 11.67 8.91
CA LEU A 77 -10.78 11.94 7.72
C LEU A 77 -12.10 11.19 7.73
N ALA A 78 -12.11 9.90 8.05
CA ALA A 78 -13.35 9.14 8.12
C ALA A 78 -14.35 9.68 9.17
N TYR A 79 -13.86 10.16 10.32
CA TYR A 79 -14.73 10.77 11.33
C TYR A 79 -15.22 12.16 10.94
N ILE A 80 -14.36 12.97 10.33
CA ILE A 80 -14.70 14.30 9.80
C ILE A 80 -15.79 14.14 8.72
N GLU A 81 -15.58 13.23 7.77
CA GLU A 81 -16.55 12.91 6.69
C GLU A 81 -17.89 12.43 7.23
N LYS A 82 -17.87 11.60 8.28
CA LYS A 82 -19.10 11.18 8.95
C LYS A 82 -19.83 12.34 9.62
N GLU A 83 -19.10 13.31 10.16
CA GLU A 83 -19.69 14.47 10.85
C GLU A 83 -20.28 15.49 9.87
N ILE A 84 -19.62 15.73 8.73
CA ILE A 84 -20.04 16.71 7.72
C ILE A 84 -21.03 16.14 6.69
N GLY A 85 -21.07 14.81 6.49
CA GLY A 85 -21.98 14.17 5.55
C GLY A 85 -21.86 14.72 4.13
N THR A 86 -22.98 15.16 3.53
CA THR A 86 -23.02 15.71 2.17
C THR A 86 -22.46 17.14 2.06
N GLU A 87 -22.10 17.77 3.18
CA GLU A 87 -21.52 19.11 3.22
C GLU A 87 -19.99 19.12 3.09
N TYR A 88 -19.39 17.99 2.70
CA TYR A 88 -17.94 17.80 2.57
C TYR A 88 -17.23 18.95 1.84
N PHE A 89 -17.85 19.50 0.80
CA PHE A 89 -17.27 20.57 -0.02
C PHE A 89 -17.29 21.96 0.63
N LYS A 90 -17.85 22.11 1.84
CA LYS A 90 -18.02 23.41 2.51
C LYS A 90 -17.08 23.60 3.72
N VAL A 91 -16.24 22.63 4.04
CA VAL A 91 -15.35 22.69 5.20
C VAL A 91 -13.90 22.74 4.77
N ASP A 92 -13.11 23.59 5.43
CA ASP A 92 -11.67 23.60 5.25
C ASP A 92 -11.02 22.59 6.20
N ILE A 93 -10.07 21.82 5.67
CA ILE A 93 -9.30 20.84 6.44
C ILE A 93 -7.83 21.21 6.35
N PHE A 94 -7.20 21.37 7.51
CA PHE A 94 -5.78 21.65 7.63
C PHE A 94 -5.05 20.57 8.42
N TYR A 95 -3.72 20.59 8.35
CA TYR A 95 -2.84 19.71 9.14
C TYR A 95 -1.83 20.52 9.96
N TYR A 96 -1.60 20.12 11.22
CA TYR A 96 -0.66 20.77 12.13
C TYR A 96 0.32 19.77 12.74
N LEU A 97 1.61 20.12 12.70
CA LEU A 97 2.70 19.36 13.31
C LEU A 97 2.90 19.80 14.76
N ILE A 98 2.59 18.93 15.72
CA ILE A 98 2.77 19.22 17.16
C ILE A 98 4.26 19.28 17.55
N ASP A 99 5.08 18.33 17.07
CA ASP A 99 6.50 18.25 17.40
C ASP A 99 7.33 18.01 16.14
N VAL A 100 8.19 18.95 15.78
CA VAL A 100 9.01 18.90 14.57
C VAL A 100 10.48 18.51 14.82
N SER A 101 10.84 18.16 16.04
CA SER A 101 12.22 17.97 16.48
C SER A 101 12.91 16.75 15.86
N LYS A 102 12.17 15.64 15.65
CA LYS A 102 12.76 14.36 15.23
C LYS A 102 12.29 13.90 13.85
N TYR A 103 10.99 13.65 13.71
CA TYR A 103 10.48 12.90 12.57
C TYR A 103 10.04 13.76 11.40
N ALA A 104 9.60 14.99 11.63
CA ALA A 104 8.98 15.85 10.61
C ALA A 104 9.81 16.04 9.34
N LYS A 105 11.12 15.78 9.36
CA LYS A 105 12.04 16.06 8.24
C LYS A 105 12.38 14.84 7.37
N THR A 106 11.91 13.64 7.71
CA THR A 106 12.27 12.42 6.96
C THR A 106 11.55 12.35 5.61
N ASP A 107 12.16 11.71 4.61
CA ASP A 107 11.56 11.59 3.28
C ASP A 107 10.19 10.92 3.29
N PHE A 108 9.97 9.99 4.22
CA PHE A 108 8.67 9.37 4.48
C PHE A 108 7.58 10.38 4.88
N HIS A 109 7.91 11.34 5.76
CA HIS A 109 6.95 12.36 6.17
C HIS A 109 6.76 13.42 5.09
N ILE A 110 7.83 13.81 4.39
CA ILE A 110 7.72 14.69 3.22
C ILE A 110 6.79 14.07 2.16
N PHE A 111 6.94 12.78 1.85
CA PHE A 111 6.03 12.06 0.97
C PHE A 111 4.58 12.12 1.45
N THR A 112 4.37 11.94 2.77
CA THR A 112 3.04 12.03 3.38
C THR A 112 2.45 13.45 3.28
N TYR A 113 3.26 14.49 3.49
CA TYR A 113 2.83 15.89 3.36
C TYR A 113 2.44 16.27 1.94
N ARG A 114 3.21 15.81 0.95
CA ARG A 114 2.83 15.95 -0.46
C ARG A 114 1.46 15.31 -0.72
N GLY A 115 1.20 14.15 -0.13
CA GLY A 115 -0.10 13.49 -0.17
C GLY A 115 -1.23 14.32 0.46
N LEU A 116 -0.98 14.99 1.59
CA LEU A 116 -1.97 15.89 2.20
C LEU A 116 -2.33 17.05 1.26
N GLU A 117 -1.32 17.72 0.69
CA GLU A 117 -1.54 18.80 -0.29
C GLU A 117 -2.29 18.29 -1.53
N THR A 118 -1.99 17.08 -2.01
CA THR A 118 -2.75 16.43 -3.10
C THR A 118 -4.23 16.26 -2.78
N LEU A 119 -4.57 15.98 -1.52
CA LEU A 119 -5.96 15.90 -1.05
C LEU A 119 -6.59 17.28 -0.78
N GLY A 120 -5.85 18.38 -0.97
CA GLY A 120 -6.29 19.74 -0.64
C GLY A 120 -6.17 20.09 0.85
N ILE A 121 -5.49 19.25 1.65
CA ILE A 121 -5.29 19.46 3.09
C ILE A 121 -4.01 20.25 3.30
N LYS A 122 -4.15 21.56 3.51
CA LYS A 122 -3.01 22.46 3.67
C LYS A 122 -2.36 22.33 5.04
N MET A 123 -1.04 22.42 5.08
CA MET A 123 -0.32 22.46 6.35
C MET A 123 -0.29 23.87 6.96
N LEU A 124 -0.52 23.96 8.27
CA LEU A 124 -0.52 25.25 8.97
C LEU A 124 0.87 25.74 9.36
N ASN A 125 1.80 24.85 9.72
CA ASN A 125 3.11 25.20 10.26
C ASN A 125 4.26 24.52 9.50
N ASN A 126 4.26 24.69 8.17
CA ASN A 126 5.23 24.09 7.25
C ASN A 126 6.27 25.09 6.72
N GLU A 127 6.48 26.24 7.37
CA GLU A 127 7.37 27.30 6.88
C GLU A 127 8.80 26.79 6.64
N GLN A 128 9.28 25.87 7.49
CA GLN A 128 10.59 25.22 7.35
C GLN A 128 10.68 24.17 6.21
N PHE A 129 9.57 23.90 5.52
CA PHE A 129 9.42 22.87 4.49
C PHE A 129 8.80 23.38 3.19
N ILE A 130 8.56 24.69 3.07
CA ILE A 130 7.77 25.27 1.98
C ILE A 130 8.34 24.93 0.58
N ASP A 131 9.67 24.81 0.47
CA ASP A 131 10.36 24.48 -0.78
C ASP A 131 10.35 22.99 -1.13
N ARG A 132 9.74 22.13 -0.30
CA ARG A 132 9.77 20.66 -0.44
C ARG A 132 8.39 20.01 -0.51
N ILE A 133 7.33 20.75 -0.17
CA ILE A 133 5.98 20.22 -0.04
C ILE A 133 5.11 20.81 -1.15
N PHE A 134 4.99 20.06 -2.24
CA PHE A 134 4.09 20.34 -3.35
C PHE A 134 3.20 19.12 -3.61
N PRO A 135 1.94 19.32 -4.04
CA PRO A 135 1.05 18.22 -4.37
C PRO A 135 1.67 17.33 -5.45
N PHE A 136 1.39 16.04 -5.39
CA PHE A 136 1.68 15.13 -6.50
C PHE A 136 0.86 15.54 -7.73
N THR A 137 1.55 15.68 -8.87
CA THR A 137 0.92 16.11 -10.12
C THR A 137 0.26 14.96 -10.89
N ASN A 138 0.81 13.76 -10.76
CA ASN A 138 0.31 12.53 -11.37
C ASN A 138 0.92 11.31 -10.64
N PHE A 139 0.47 10.11 -11.01
CA PHE A 139 0.96 8.87 -10.41
C PHE A 139 2.47 8.64 -10.58
N SER A 140 3.05 9.00 -11.74
CA SER A 140 4.49 8.84 -12.00
C SER A 140 5.35 9.69 -11.07
N ASP A 141 4.94 10.92 -10.80
CA ASP A 141 5.57 11.81 -9.80
C ASP A 141 5.55 11.17 -8.40
N MET A 142 4.41 10.63 -7.97
CA MET A 142 4.30 9.91 -6.69
C MET A 142 5.23 8.69 -6.64
N LEU A 143 5.28 7.89 -7.71
CA LEU A 143 6.15 6.71 -7.79
C LEU A 143 7.64 7.09 -7.73
N ASN A 144 8.05 8.13 -8.46
CA ASN A 144 9.43 8.62 -8.42
C ASN A 144 9.80 9.14 -7.03
N SER A 145 8.92 9.93 -6.40
CA SER A 145 9.12 10.40 -5.04
C SER A 145 9.27 9.26 -4.04
N LYS A 146 8.53 8.16 -4.25
CA LYS A 146 8.62 6.96 -3.42
C LYS A 146 9.94 6.22 -3.63
N ASN A 147 10.38 6.07 -4.87
CA ASN A 147 11.64 5.40 -5.23
C ASN A 147 12.88 6.15 -4.70
N LEU A 148 12.79 7.48 -4.56
CA LEU A 148 13.85 8.30 -3.97
C LEU A 148 13.95 8.18 -2.45
N MET A 149 12.89 7.73 -1.77
CA MET A 149 12.97 7.46 -0.32
C MET A 149 13.94 6.30 -0.11
N LYS A 150 14.94 6.46 0.77
CA LYS A 150 15.84 5.35 1.16
C LYS A 150 14.97 4.14 1.50
N LYS A 151 15.12 3.05 0.74
CA LYS A 151 14.46 1.78 1.02
C LYS A 151 14.93 1.29 2.38
N ASN A 152 14.19 1.62 3.43
CA ASN A 152 14.21 0.78 4.61
C ASN A 152 13.72 -0.59 4.15
N GLN A 153 14.49 -1.64 4.41
CA GLN A 153 14.36 -3.03 3.95
C GLN A 153 13.05 -3.75 4.35
N ASN A 154 11.93 -3.04 4.56
CA ASN A 154 10.70 -3.61 5.12
C ASN A 154 9.38 -3.00 4.62
N ASN A 155 9.33 -2.27 3.49
CA ASN A 155 8.04 -1.74 3.02
C ASN A 155 7.88 -1.86 1.49
N PRO A 156 7.30 -2.98 0.98
CA PRO A 156 7.12 -3.19 -0.45
C PRO A 156 6.22 -2.14 -1.07
N SER A 157 6.33 -1.99 -2.39
CA SER A 157 5.42 -1.19 -3.19
C SER A 157 3.96 -1.61 -2.96
N SER A 158 3.21 -0.85 -2.16
CA SER A 158 1.76 -1.03 -1.97
C SER A 158 0.93 -0.85 -3.26
N PHE A 159 1.57 -0.63 -4.41
CA PHE A 159 0.90 -0.41 -5.69
C PHE A 159 1.83 -0.66 -6.88
N GLU A 160 1.24 -0.97 -8.02
CA GLU A 160 1.88 -1.19 -9.33
C GLU A 160 1.01 -0.55 -10.41
N GLU A 161 1.63 0.22 -11.31
CA GLU A 161 0.93 0.77 -12.48
C GLU A 161 1.04 -0.19 -13.66
N LEU A 162 -0.12 -0.54 -14.21
CA LEU A 162 -0.26 -1.26 -15.47
C LEU A 162 -0.77 -0.30 -16.55
N ASN A 163 -0.79 -0.76 -17.80
CA ASN A 163 -1.28 0.04 -18.93
C ASN A 163 -2.73 0.48 -18.72
N GLU A 164 -3.58 -0.44 -18.24
CA GLU A 164 -5.04 -0.25 -18.15
C GLU A 164 -5.51 0.14 -16.74
N ASN A 165 -4.79 -0.23 -15.69
CA ASN A 165 -5.22 -0.04 -14.30
C ASN A 165 -4.03 0.12 -13.34
N ILE A 166 -4.31 0.48 -12.09
CA ILE A 166 -3.36 0.43 -10.99
C ILE A 166 -3.76 -0.73 -10.08
N ASN A 167 -2.85 -1.65 -9.81
CA ASN A 167 -3.01 -2.63 -8.76
C ASN A 167 -2.58 -1.99 -7.43
N PHE A 168 -3.41 -2.08 -6.41
CA PHE A 168 -3.10 -1.54 -5.08
C PHE A 168 -3.17 -2.66 -4.03
N PHE A 169 -2.06 -2.94 -3.37
CA PHE A 169 -1.91 -3.98 -2.36
C PHE A 169 -2.12 -3.36 -0.96
N LEU A 170 -3.36 -3.43 -0.50
CA LEU A 170 -3.83 -2.82 0.75
C LEU A 170 -3.57 -3.75 1.93
N LYS A 171 -2.53 -3.44 2.73
CA LYS A 171 -2.33 -4.09 4.03
C LYS A 171 -3.53 -3.82 4.95
N THR A 172 -3.87 -4.77 5.80
CA THR A 172 -5.15 -4.80 6.54
C THR A 172 -5.04 -4.49 8.03
N PHE A 173 -3.83 -4.34 8.57
CA PHE A 173 -3.61 -4.18 10.01
C PHE A 173 -2.93 -2.87 10.41
N GLY A 174 -3.38 -2.34 11.55
CA GLY A 174 -2.70 -1.29 12.31
C GLY A 174 -2.27 -0.08 11.47
N ALA A 175 -1.03 0.37 11.70
CA ALA A 175 -0.45 1.54 11.05
C ALA A 175 -0.33 1.38 9.53
N ASN A 176 0.04 0.18 9.09
CA ASN A 176 0.26 -0.12 7.68
C ASN A 176 -1.04 -0.01 6.89
N GLY A 177 -2.16 -0.49 7.46
CA GLY A 177 -3.47 -0.36 6.82
C GLY A 177 -3.95 1.09 6.71
N LYS A 178 -3.69 1.91 7.74
CA LYS A 178 -4.01 3.35 7.74
C LYS A 178 -3.20 4.12 6.71
N GLU A 179 -1.89 3.88 6.64
CA GLU A 179 -1.00 4.44 5.64
C GLU A 179 -1.42 4.03 4.22
N ALA A 180 -1.73 2.75 4.01
CA ALA A 180 -2.16 2.25 2.71
C ALA A 180 -3.53 2.83 2.31
N THR A 181 -4.46 2.99 3.24
CA THR A 181 -5.76 3.66 2.98
C THR A 181 -5.54 5.11 2.54
N PHE A 182 -4.71 5.86 3.27
CA PHE A 182 -4.35 7.23 2.90
C PHE A 182 -3.70 7.32 1.52
N ASN A 183 -2.71 6.48 1.23
CA ASN A 183 -2.05 6.44 -0.09
C ASN A 183 -3.04 6.12 -1.21
N CYS A 184 -4.04 5.28 -0.96
CA CYS A 184 -5.07 4.97 -1.94
C CYS A 184 -5.95 6.19 -2.27
N LEU A 185 -6.33 6.99 -1.26
CA LEU A 185 -7.04 8.26 -1.46
C LEU A 185 -6.20 9.28 -2.25
N VAL A 186 -4.90 9.36 -1.97
CA VAL A 186 -3.99 10.24 -2.71
C VAL A 186 -3.92 9.82 -4.18
N ILE A 187 -3.75 8.53 -4.45
CA ILE A 187 -3.66 7.99 -5.81
C ILE A 187 -4.94 8.28 -6.59
N SER A 188 -6.13 8.16 -5.98
CA SER A 188 -7.41 8.42 -6.67
C SER A 188 -7.58 9.86 -7.14
N LYS A 189 -6.86 10.83 -6.56
CA LYS A 189 -6.86 12.23 -7.01
C LYS A 189 -5.92 12.51 -8.18
N ILE A 190 -4.93 11.66 -8.41
CA ILE A 190 -3.83 11.90 -9.36
C ILE A 190 -3.78 10.88 -10.49
N THR A 191 -4.79 10.02 -10.60
CA THR A 191 -4.93 9.04 -11.67
C THR A 191 -6.34 9.00 -12.23
N ASN A 192 -6.44 8.83 -13.54
CA ASN A 192 -7.70 8.49 -14.21
C ASN A 192 -7.84 6.98 -14.42
N LYS A 193 -6.78 6.21 -14.14
CA LYS A 193 -6.81 4.75 -14.29
C LYS A 193 -7.66 4.13 -13.17
N PRO A 194 -8.36 3.02 -13.45
CA PRO A 194 -9.09 2.28 -12.43
C PRO A 194 -8.11 1.73 -11.39
N ILE A 195 -8.45 1.85 -10.11
CA ILE A 195 -7.66 1.30 -9.00
C ILE A 195 -8.29 -0.02 -8.58
N ILE A 196 -7.54 -1.12 -8.67
CA ILE A 196 -7.96 -2.45 -8.22
C ILE A 196 -7.27 -2.75 -6.90
N ILE A 197 -8.03 -2.85 -5.82
CA ILE A 197 -7.50 -3.10 -4.49
C ILE A 197 -7.47 -4.60 -4.19
N PHE A 198 -6.29 -5.12 -3.87
CA PHE A 198 -6.08 -6.45 -3.31
C PHE A 198 -5.74 -6.32 -1.82
N GLN A 199 -6.60 -6.85 -0.95
CA GLN A 199 -6.31 -6.90 0.48
C GLN A 199 -5.23 -7.95 0.76
N VAL A 200 -4.16 -7.51 1.39
CA VAL A 200 -3.04 -8.34 1.85
C VAL A 200 -3.18 -8.49 3.35
N GLU A 201 -3.38 -9.74 3.79
CA GLU A 201 -3.45 -10.09 5.21
C GLU A 201 -2.16 -9.69 5.92
N ASP A 202 -2.30 -9.04 7.07
CA ASP A 202 -1.20 -8.54 7.90
C ASP A 202 -1.60 -8.77 9.37
N ASN A 203 -0.71 -9.36 10.19
CA ASN A 203 -0.98 -9.70 11.60
C ASN A 203 -2.37 -10.30 11.84
N GLU A 204 -2.72 -11.37 11.12
CA GLU A 204 -4.01 -12.08 11.19
C GLU A 204 -5.25 -11.28 10.75
N SER A 205 -5.11 -9.98 10.47
CA SER A 205 -6.19 -9.17 9.92
C SER A 205 -6.36 -9.51 8.45
N ILE A 206 -7.52 -10.02 8.05
CA ILE A 206 -7.82 -10.38 6.66
C ILE A 206 -8.49 -9.26 5.87
N SER A 207 -8.92 -8.19 6.55
CA SER A 207 -9.66 -7.09 5.94
C SER A 207 -9.39 -5.77 6.64
N VAL A 208 -9.41 -4.66 5.91
CA VAL A 208 -9.34 -3.33 6.52
C VAL A 208 -10.54 -3.06 7.43
N SER A 209 -10.39 -2.08 8.33
CA SER A 209 -11.47 -1.70 9.23
C SER A 209 -12.71 -1.22 8.46
N LYS A 210 -13.91 -1.43 9.03
CA LYS A 210 -15.17 -0.93 8.46
C LYS A 210 -15.11 0.57 8.15
N THR A 211 -14.42 1.33 9.01
CA THR A 211 -14.22 2.77 8.85
C THR A 211 -13.37 3.11 7.63
N ASP A 212 -12.24 2.42 7.43
CA ASP A 212 -11.37 2.66 6.26
C ASP A 212 -12.06 2.18 4.97
N LYS A 213 -12.77 1.06 5.01
CA LYS A 213 -13.57 0.58 3.88
C LYS A 213 -14.60 1.62 3.44
N LYS A 214 -15.35 2.17 4.40
CA LYS A 214 -16.36 3.19 4.13
C LYS A 214 -15.75 4.47 3.54
N LEU A 215 -14.63 4.93 4.11
CA LEU A 215 -13.87 6.07 3.58
C LEU A 215 -13.45 5.85 2.12
N LEU A 216 -12.93 4.67 1.78
CA LEU A 216 -12.57 4.35 0.40
C LEU A 216 -13.81 4.37 -0.52
N GLU A 217 -14.92 3.74 -0.10
CA GLU A 217 -16.17 3.69 -0.85
C GLU A 217 -16.77 5.09 -1.10
N ASP A 218 -16.69 5.99 -0.11
CA ASP A 218 -17.15 7.38 -0.21
C ASP A 218 -16.35 8.18 -1.27
N HIS A 219 -15.08 7.82 -1.48
CA HIS A 219 -14.23 8.36 -2.55
C HIS A 219 -14.33 7.55 -3.86
N LYS A 220 -15.34 6.68 -3.99
CA LYS A 220 -15.56 5.79 -5.13
C LYS A 220 -14.37 4.86 -5.39
N ILE A 221 -13.68 4.45 -4.34
CA ILE A 221 -12.60 3.46 -4.38
C ILE A 221 -13.13 2.19 -3.76
N PHE A 222 -13.24 1.12 -4.54
CA PHE A 222 -13.88 -0.09 -4.08
C PHE A 222 -12.85 -1.17 -3.87
N ILE A 223 -12.91 -1.76 -2.68
CA ILE A 223 -12.18 -2.97 -2.32
C ILE A 223 -12.79 -4.11 -3.10
N ASP A 224 -11.96 -5.02 -3.64
CA ASP A 224 -12.42 -6.08 -4.55
C ASP A 224 -13.71 -6.76 -4.06
N GLN A 225 -14.78 -6.39 -4.74
CA GLN A 225 -16.07 -7.04 -4.82
C GLN A 225 -16.46 -6.92 -6.29
N ASP A 226 -16.99 -8.00 -6.86
CA ASP A 226 -17.33 -8.14 -8.28
C ASP A 226 -18.25 -7.06 -8.87
N ASN A 227 -18.79 -6.14 -8.07
CA ASN A 227 -19.77 -5.16 -8.49
C ASN A 227 -19.21 -3.80 -8.98
N PHE A 228 -18.02 -3.35 -8.55
CA PHE A 228 -17.48 -2.05 -9.00
C PHE A 228 -16.74 -2.13 -10.34
N ILE A 229 -16.02 -3.22 -10.59
CA ILE A 229 -15.37 -3.44 -11.89
C ILE A 229 -16.41 -3.53 -13.01
N LYS A 230 -17.63 -4.02 -12.73
CA LYS A 230 -18.77 -3.92 -13.66
C LYS A 230 -19.05 -2.47 -14.06
N GLU A 231 -18.92 -1.48 -13.18
CA GLU A 231 -19.09 -0.07 -13.52
C GLU A 231 -18.02 0.42 -14.51
N TYR A 232 -16.77 -0.04 -14.40
CA TYR A 232 -15.68 0.34 -15.30
C TYR A 232 -15.74 -0.39 -16.65
N ILE A 233 -16.16 -1.65 -16.64
CA ILE A 233 -16.55 -2.39 -17.86
C ILE A 233 -17.68 -1.64 -18.55
N ASN A 234 -18.71 -1.24 -17.83
CA ASN A 234 -19.85 -0.50 -18.36
C ASN A 234 -19.44 0.87 -18.92
N LYS A 235 -18.41 1.51 -18.36
CA LYS A 235 -17.79 2.75 -18.89
C LYS A 235 -16.84 2.51 -20.09
N GLY A 236 -16.65 1.27 -20.52
CA GLY A 236 -15.80 0.91 -21.66
C GLY A 236 -14.29 1.08 -21.39
N LEU A 237 -13.89 1.20 -20.12
CA LEU A 237 -12.50 1.48 -19.75
C LEU A 237 -11.62 0.22 -19.74
N ILE A 238 -12.19 -0.98 -19.59
CA ILE A 238 -11.49 -2.28 -19.54
C ILE A 238 -12.42 -3.41 -20.06
N SER A 239 -11.89 -4.42 -20.77
CA SER A 239 -12.67 -5.58 -21.27
C SER A 239 -12.80 -6.74 -20.26
N ASN A 240 -13.90 -7.51 -20.35
CA ASN A 240 -14.25 -8.60 -19.41
C ASN A 240 -13.19 -9.71 -19.28
N GLU A 241 -12.61 -10.19 -20.38
CA GLU A 241 -11.63 -11.29 -20.36
C GLU A 241 -10.31 -10.90 -19.69
N LYS A 242 -9.87 -9.66 -19.94
CA LYS A 242 -8.65 -9.11 -19.34
C LYS A 242 -8.78 -8.98 -17.83
N ILE A 243 -9.94 -8.61 -17.33
CA ILE A 243 -10.20 -8.45 -15.88
C ILE A 243 -9.99 -9.75 -15.11
N THR A 244 -10.47 -10.89 -15.63
CA THR A 244 -10.29 -12.18 -14.96
C THR A 244 -8.81 -12.55 -14.86
N SER A 245 -8.03 -12.28 -15.91
CA SER A 245 -6.58 -12.51 -15.92
C SER A 245 -5.83 -11.54 -14.98
N PHE A 246 -6.12 -10.24 -15.05
CA PHE A 246 -5.53 -9.23 -14.16
C PHE A 246 -5.82 -9.50 -12.69
N ARG A 247 -7.04 -9.95 -12.36
CA ARG A 247 -7.41 -10.32 -10.99
C ARG A 247 -6.67 -11.53 -10.50
N LYS A 248 -6.55 -12.59 -11.31
CA LYS A 248 -5.76 -13.77 -10.97
C LYS A 248 -4.30 -13.37 -10.70
N GLN A 249 -3.71 -12.56 -11.58
CA GLN A 249 -2.34 -12.10 -11.44
C GLN A 249 -2.15 -11.20 -10.20
N GLY A 250 -3.02 -10.22 -9.99
CA GLY A 250 -2.96 -9.33 -8.83
C GLY A 250 -3.18 -10.09 -7.52
N ARG A 251 -4.11 -11.05 -7.48
CA ARG A 251 -4.33 -11.90 -6.30
C ARG A 251 -3.14 -12.81 -6.01
N PHE A 252 -2.53 -13.39 -7.04
CA PHE A 252 -1.27 -14.13 -6.92
C PHE A 252 -0.16 -13.26 -6.33
N LYS A 253 0.05 -12.06 -6.87
CA LYS A 253 1.03 -11.09 -6.32
C LYS A 253 0.73 -10.73 -4.87
N ALA A 254 -0.54 -10.51 -4.50
CA ALA A 254 -0.94 -10.24 -3.11
C ALA A 254 -0.59 -11.42 -2.18
N ASN A 255 -0.80 -12.66 -2.63
CA ASN A 255 -0.46 -13.87 -1.89
C ASN A 255 1.07 -14.07 -1.79
N LEU A 256 1.84 -13.70 -2.82
CA LEU A 256 3.30 -13.66 -2.75
C LEU A 256 3.81 -12.59 -1.77
N ILE A 257 3.18 -11.41 -1.71
CA ILE A 257 3.50 -10.38 -0.70
C ILE A 257 3.18 -10.91 0.71
N LYS A 258 2.04 -11.58 0.90
CA LYS A 258 1.69 -12.21 2.19
C LYS A 258 2.77 -13.23 2.60
N LYS A 259 3.20 -14.07 1.66
CA LYS A 259 4.14 -15.17 1.94
C LYS A 259 5.57 -14.70 2.16
N PHE A 260 6.11 -13.87 1.27
CA PHE A 260 7.53 -13.51 1.22
C PHE A 260 7.82 -12.09 1.73
N GLY A 261 6.78 -11.31 2.03
CA GLY A 261 6.89 -9.89 2.38
C GLY A 261 7.24 -9.04 1.16
N GLU A 262 8.52 -8.81 0.93
CA GLU A 262 8.99 -7.84 -0.05
C GLU A 262 9.03 -8.37 -1.49
N LYS A 263 8.77 -7.49 -2.46
CA LYS A 263 8.92 -7.78 -3.89
C LYS A 263 10.42 -7.77 -4.28
N LYS A 264 11.15 -8.80 -3.86
CA LYS A 264 12.57 -9.00 -4.20
C LYS A 264 12.83 -10.44 -4.62
N CYS A 265 13.83 -10.64 -5.48
CA CYS A 265 14.22 -11.97 -5.93
C CYS A 265 14.55 -12.85 -4.72
N TYR A 266 13.87 -13.97 -4.59
CA TYR A 266 14.04 -14.92 -3.51
C TYR A 266 15.46 -15.52 -3.48
N LEU A 267 16.09 -15.65 -4.65
CA LEU A 267 17.40 -16.29 -4.81
C LEU A 267 18.59 -15.34 -4.62
N CYS A 268 18.48 -14.08 -5.04
CA CYS A 268 19.61 -13.13 -5.02
C CYS A 268 19.36 -11.82 -4.29
N GLY A 269 18.16 -11.60 -3.76
CA GLY A 269 17.80 -10.38 -3.06
C GLY A 269 17.65 -9.14 -3.94
N CYS A 270 17.80 -9.25 -5.27
CA CYS A 270 17.54 -8.15 -6.21
C CYS A 270 16.16 -7.54 -5.96
N ASP A 271 16.10 -6.22 -5.78
CA ASP A 271 14.88 -5.49 -5.39
C ASP A 271 14.50 -4.41 -6.42
N ILE A 272 15.08 -4.46 -7.62
CA ILE A 272 14.74 -3.59 -8.74
C ILE A 272 13.36 -4.00 -9.26
N GLU A 273 12.30 -3.34 -8.77
CA GLU A 273 10.90 -3.76 -8.93
C GLU A 273 10.48 -4.07 -10.37
N ASN A 274 11.05 -3.36 -11.35
CA ASN A 274 10.73 -3.49 -12.78
C ASN A 274 11.24 -4.79 -13.43
N ILE A 275 12.23 -5.45 -12.82
CA ILE A 275 12.77 -6.73 -13.32
C ILE A 275 12.38 -7.91 -12.43
N ILE A 276 11.57 -7.67 -11.39
CA ILE A 276 11.03 -8.73 -10.53
C ILE A 276 9.72 -9.26 -11.10
N ILE A 277 9.71 -10.58 -11.30
CA ILE A 277 8.63 -11.36 -11.90
C ILE A 277 7.98 -12.19 -10.79
N ALA A 278 6.65 -12.24 -10.81
CA ALA A 278 5.88 -13.22 -10.06
C ALA A 278 5.91 -14.54 -10.83
N SER A 279 6.91 -15.37 -10.56
CA SER A 279 7.13 -16.63 -11.28
C SER A 279 6.27 -17.73 -10.67
N HIS A 280 5.42 -18.37 -11.48
CA HIS A 280 4.73 -19.59 -11.08
C HIS A 280 5.67 -20.80 -11.08
N ILE A 281 5.42 -21.75 -10.16
CA ILE A 281 6.14 -23.03 -10.12
C ILE A 281 5.47 -24.03 -11.08
N HIS A 282 4.17 -24.25 -10.91
CA HIS A 282 3.30 -24.93 -11.86
C HIS A 282 2.66 -23.89 -12.77
N ARG A 283 3.02 -23.92 -14.06
CA ARG A 283 2.66 -22.86 -15.03
C ARG A 283 1.15 -22.71 -15.14
N VAL A 284 0.70 -21.47 -15.34
CA VAL A 284 -0.72 -21.18 -15.58
C VAL A 284 -1.24 -21.96 -16.79
N THR A 285 -0.46 -22.05 -17.86
CA THR A 285 -0.83 -22.82 -19.06
C THR A 285 -1.02 -24.30 -18.77
N ASP A 286 -0.18 -24.89 -17.92
CA ASP A 286 -0.25 -26.31 -17.57
C ASP A 286 -1.49 -26.56 -16.70
N ILE A 287 -1.79 -25.66 -15.76
CA ILE A 287 -3.01 -25.70 -14.93
C ILE A 287 -4.26 -25.54 -15.78
N GLU A 288 -4.28 -24.60 -16.72
CA GLU A 288 -5.44 -24.33 -17.57
C GLU A 288 -5.75 -25.51 -18.50
N ASN A 289 -4.72 -26.20 -18.99
CA ASN A 289 -4.84 -27.36 -19.86
C ASN A 289 -5.04 -28.69 -19.12
N ASP A 290 -4.86 -28.72 -17.79
CA ASP A 290 -5.09 -29.93 -16.99
C ASP A 290 -6.58 -30.29 -16.96
N SER A 291 -6.94 -31.41 -17.59
CA SER A 291 -8.33 -31.90 -17.67
C SER A 291 -8.81 -32.56 -16.38
N THR A 292 -7.90 -32.86 -15.44
CA THR A 292 -8.23 -33.46 -14.15
C THR A 292 -8.69 -32.43 -13.12
N LEU A 293 -8.43 -31.14 -13.36
CA LEU A 293 -8.81 -30.05 -12.48
C LEU A 293 -10.13 -29.41 -12.92
N ASN A 294 -11.03 -29.17 -11.96
CA ASN A 294 -12.20 -28.32 -12.19
C ASN A 294 -11.79 -26.83 -12.19
N THR A 295 -12.71 -25.96 -12.63
CA THR A 295 -12.46 -24.52 -12.72
C THR A 295 -12.05 -23.87 -11.40
N GLU A 296 -12.63 -24.31 -10.28
CA GLU A 296 -12.34 -23.75 -8.96
C GLU A 296 -10.91 -24.10 -8.52
N ASP A 297 -10.50 -25.35 -8.70
CA ASP A 297 -9.17 -25.83 -8.35
C ASP A 297 -8.09 -25.22 -9.25
N LYS A 298 -8.39 -24.98 -10.53
CA LYS A 298 -7.52 -24.21 -11.43
C LYS A 298 -7.28 -22.81 -10.90
N ILE A 299 -8.36 -22.10 -10.53
CA ILE A 299 -8.25 -20.75 -9.97
C ILE A 299 -7.44 -20.75 -8.67
N LYS A 300 -7.72 -21.68 -7.76
CA LYS A 300 -6.97 -21.83 -6.49
C LYS A 300 -5.48 -21.96 -6.75
N GLN A 301 -5.05 -22.87 -7.64
CA GLN A 301 -3.63 -23.07 -7.96
C GLN A 301 -2.99 -21.85 -8.63
N ILE A 302 -3.71 -21.15 -9.52
CA ILE A 302 -3.17 -19.97 -10.23
C ILE A 302 -2.91 -18.81 -9.26
N ILE A 303 -3.75 -18.63 -8.25
CA ILE A 303 -3.60 -17.53 -7.30
C ILE A 303 -2.79 -17.91 -6.05
N ASP A 304 -2.43 -19.18 -5.88
CA ASP A 304 -1.77 -19.70 -4.68
C ASP A 304 -0.36 -19.10 -4.47
N GLY A 305 -0.10 -18.54 -3.30
CA GLY A 305 1.22 -18.02 -2.95
C GLY A 305 2.29 -19.11 -2.81
N ASP A 306 1.89 -20.35 -2.54
CA ASP A 306 2.81 -21.50 -2.51
C ASP A 306 3.20 -21.98 -3.92
N ASN A 307 2.44 -21.58 -4.95
CA ASN A 307 2.73 -21.90 -6.35
C ASN A 307 3.67 -20.87 -7.00
N GLY A 308 4.51 -20.17 -6.23
CA GLY A 308 5.34 -19.14 -6.83
C GLY A 308 6.46 -18.59 -5.98
N PHE A 309 7.29 -17.79 -6.65
CA PHE A 309 8.36 -16.99 -6.07
C PHE A 309 8.39 -15.60 -6.71
N TRP A 310 8.91 -14.63 -5.97
CA TRP A 310 9.49 -13.45 -6.59
C TRP A 310 10.86 -13.80 -7.15
N LEU A 311 11.08 -13.68 -8.45
CA LEU A 311 12.37 -13.92 -9.10
C LEU A 311 12.76 -12.72 -9.96
N CYS A 312 14.05 -12.41 -10.06
CA CYS A 312 14.49 -11.47 -11.08
C CYS A 312 14.43 -12.13 -12.46
N ALA A 313 14.42 -11.33 -13.53
CA ALA A 313 14.35 -11.81 -14.91
C ALA A 313 15.34 -12.95 -15.24
N ASN A 314 16.56 -12.91 -14.68
CA ASN A 314 17.55 -13.99 -14.89
C ASN A 314 17.12 -15.29 -14.21
N HIS A 315 16.82 -15.24 -12.92
CA HIS A 315 16.43 -16.42 -12.15
C HIS A 315 15.09 -17.00 -12.59
N ASP A 316 14.14 -16.16 -13.00
CA ASP A 316 12.87 -16.57 -13.62
C ASP A 316 13.12 -17.44 -14.85
N LYS A 317 13.93 -16.97 -15.81
CA LYS A 317 14.24 -17.74 -17.02
C LYS A 317 15.04 -19.00 -16.73
N MET A 318 16.02 -18.94 -15.83
CA MET A 318 16.77 -20.12 -15.43
C MET A 318 15.87 -21.19 -14.81
N PHE A 319 14.92 -20.78 -13.97
CA PHE A 319 13.96 -21.68 -13.34
C PHE A 319 12.96 -22.24 -14.35
N GLU A 320 12.45 -21.39 -15.24
CA GLU A 320 11.48 -21.76 -16.26
C GLU A 320 12.00 -22.84 -17.23
N TYR A 321 13.28 -22.74 -17.61
CA TYR A 321 13.97 -23.65 -18.53
C TYR A 321 14.67 -24.83 -17.84
N GLY A 322 14.57 -24.99 -16.52
CA GLY A 322 15.20 -26.11 -15.82
C GLY A 322 16.72 -26.03 -15.69
N ILE A 323 17.31 -24.86 -15.96
CA ILE A 323 18.73 -24.57 -15.67
C ILE A 323 18.95 -24.61 -14.15
N ILE A 324 17.97 -24.11 -13.39
CA ILE A 324 17.88 -24.31 -11.95
C ILE A 324 16.51 -24.92 -11.62
N TYR A 325 16.48 -25.78 -10.61
CA TYR A 325 15.24 -26.38 -10.10
C TYR A 325 15.40 -26.71 -8.63
N PHE A 326 14.30 -26.97 -7.93
CA PHE A 326 14.38 -27.43 -6.55
C PHE A 326 14.22 -28.94 -6.44
N ASN A 327 15.07 -29.55 -5.62
CA ASN A 327 14.85 -30.90 -5.10
C ASN A 327 14.53 -30.79 -3.61
N ASN A 328 13.25 -30.99 -3.28
CA ASN A 328 12.68 -30.58 -1.99
C ASN A 328 12.87 -29.08 -1.78
N ASN A 329 13.48 -28.65 -0.68
CA ASN A 329 13.77 -27.25 -0.39
C ASN A 329 15.11 -26.76 -0.96
N LYS A 330 15.95 -27.62 -1.54
CA LYS A 330 17.29 -27.26 -2.03
C LYS A 330 17.30 -26.90 -3.51
N LEU A 331 17.91 -25.78 -3.85
CA LEU A 331 18.15 -25.35 -5.22
C LEU A 331 19.29 -26.17 -5.83
N ILE A 332 19.04 -26.74 -6.99
CA ILE A 332 19.99 -27.52 -7.78
C ILE A 332 20.24 -26.79 -9.10
N ILE A 333 21.51 -26.66 -9.46
CA ILE A 333 21.93 -26.19 -10.79
C ILE A 333 22.09 -27.42 -11.68
N ASN A 334 21.42 -27.43 -12.83
CA ASN A 334 21.48 -28.53 -13.77
C ASN A 334 22.75 -28.45 -14.62
N GLY A 335 23.86 -28.99 -14.09
CA GLY A 335 25.16 -28.98 -14.77
C GLY A 335 25.19 -29.68 -16.13
N LYS A 336 24.20 -30.52 -16.48
CA LYS A 336 24.11 -31.13 -17.82
C LYS A 336 23.80 -30.13 -18.92
N LEU A 337 23.24 -28.97 -18.57
CA LEU A 337 22.84 -27.92 -19.51
C LEU A 337 23.88 -26.80 -19.63
N LEU A 338 25.02 -26.93 -18.93
CA LEU A 338 25.92 -25.80 -18.67
C LEU A 338 27.39 -26.16 -18.86
N GLU A 339 28.14 -25.19 -19.36
CA GLU A 339 29.60 -25.15 -19.25
C GLU A 339 30.04 -24.62 -17.88
N GLU A 340 31.28 -24.91 -17.48
CA GLU A 340 31.83 -24.53 -16.16
C GLU A 340 31.69 -23.02 -15.86
N LEU A 341 31.97 -22.17 -16.85
CA LEU A 341 31.84 -20.71 -16.69
C LEU A 341 30.39 -20.27 -16.45
N GLN A 342 29.42 -20.95 -17.07
CA GLN A 342 28.00 -20.65 -16.91
C GLN A 342 27.50 -21.11 -15.53
N GLU A 343 27.94 -22.28 -15.06
CA GLU A 343 27.66 -22.76 -13.72
C GLU A 343 28.23 -21.81 -12.66
N ASN A 344 29.46 -21.35 -12.84
CA ASN A 344 30.10 -20.37 -11.96
C ASN A 344 29.37 -19.02 -11.97
N PHE A 345 28.89 -18.56 -13.12
CA PHE A 345 28.06 -17.36 -13.20
C PHE A 345 26.79 -17.50 -12.35
N ILE A 346 26.06 -18.61 -12.46
CA ILE A 346 24.82 -18.86 -11.70
C ILE A 346 25.12 -18.88 -10.20
N LYS A 347 26.21 -19.54 -9.79
CA LYS A 347 26.65 -19.56 -8.38
C LYS A 347 26.93 -18.14 -7.86
N ASN A 348 27.60 -17.31 -8.65
CA ASN A 348 27.97 -15.95 -8.25
C ASN A 348 26.79 -15.00 -8.13
N ILE A 349 25.73 -15.18 -8.94
CA ILE A 349 24.53 -14.34 -8.86
C ILE A 349 23.48 -14.86 -7.87
N THR A 350 23.69 -16.01 -7.24
CA THR A 350 22.73 -16.67 -6.35
C THR A 350 23.24 -16.66 -4.92
N ILE A 351 22.41 -16.18 -3.99
CA ILE A 351 22.75 -16.07 -2.57
C ILE A 351 22.07 -17.19 -1.78
N ASN A 352 20.78 -17.42 -2.04
CA ASN A 352 19.98 -18.42 -1.34
C ASN A 352 19.88 -19.70 -2.19
N PHE A 353 20.44 -20.79 -1.67
CA PHE A 353 20.38 -22.12 -2.30
C PHE A 353 19.35 -23.05 -1.63
N GLU A 354 18.56 -22.52 -0.70
CA GLU A 354 17.56 -23.28 0.03
C GLU A 354 16.35 -22.39 0.34
N ILE A 355 15.16 -22.99 0.30
CA ILE A 355 13.92 -22.35 0.74
C ILE A 355 13.90 -22.37 2.26
N ASN A 356 13.78 -21.19 2.87
CA ASN A 356 13.63 -21.06 4.32
C ASN A 356 12.41 -21.85 4.81
N ASP A 357 12.55 -22.56 5.94
CA ASP A 357 11.50 -23.39 6.53
C ASP A 357 10.17 -22.66 6.75
N VAL A 358 10.21 -21.36 7.06
CA VAL A 358 9.01 -20.52 7.22
C VAL A 358 8.18 -20.43 5.93
N HIS A 359 8.81 -20.61 4.77
CA HIS A 359 8.19 -20.58 3.45
C HIS A 359 8.00 -21.97 2.83
N TYR A 360 8.52 -23.03 3.46
CA TYR A 360 8.49 -24.39 2.93
C TYR A 360 7.45 -25.25 3.65
N ASN A 361 6.43 -25.68 2.91
CA ASN A 361 5.33 -26.50 3.38
C ASN A 361 4.98 -27.58 2.33
N ASP A 362 4.04 -28.47 2.65
CA ASP A 362 3.64 -29.56 1.75
C ASP A 362 3.09 -29.07 0.41
N ASN A 363 2.45 -27.90 0.40
CA ASN A 363 1.82 -27.35 -0.80
C ASN A 363 2.88 -26.88 -1.82
N ILE A 364 3.86 -26.07 -1.39
CA ILE A 364 4.97 -25.67 -2.26
C ILE A 364 5.81 -26.89 -2.69
N SER A 365 6.02 -27.86 -1.80
CA SER A 365 6.70 -29.12 -2.12
C SER A 365 6.02 -29.86 -3.28
N ASN A 366 4.69 -29.90 -3.30
CA ASN A 366 3.94 -30.53 -4.38
C ASN A 366 4.10 -29.78 -5.72
N TYR A 367 4.07 -28.45 -5.73
CA TYR A 367 4.34 -27.68 -6.94
C TYR A 367 5.77 -27.88 -7.44
N LEU A 368 6.77 -27.88 -6.54
CA LEU A 368 8.17 -28.09 -6.90
C LEU A 368 8.40 -29.47 -7.53
N LYS A 369 7.72 -30.52 -7.05
CA LYS A 369 7.74 -31.84 -7.70
C LYS A 369 7.19 -31.79 -9.12
N LYS A 370 6.07 -31.08 -9.36
CA LYS A 370 5.51 -30.90 -10.71
C LYS A 370 6.51 -30.18 -11.63
N HIS A 371 7.12 -29.10 -11.15
CA HIS A 371 8.14 -28.35 -11.89
C HIS A 371 9.34 -29.23 -12.22
N LYS A 372 9.93 -29.91 -11.23
CA LYS A 372 11.06 -30.82 -11.41
C LYS A 372 10.76 -31.89 -12.45
N ASN A 373 9.60 -32.53 -12.36
CA ASN A 373 9.20 -33.55 -13.33
C ASN A 373 9.05 -32.97 -14.74
N ARG A 374 8.54 -31.74 -14.87
CA ARG A 374 8.38 -31.07 -16.17
C ARG A 374 9.73 -30.75 -16.84
N VAL A 375 10.74 -30.33 -16.05
CA VAL A 375 12.01 -29.81 -16.60
C VAL A 375 13.15 -30.83 -16.69
N LEU A 376 12.99 -32.01 -16.08
CA LEU A 376 13.99 -33.09 -16.10
C LEU A 376 13.62 -34.27 -17.01
N ILE A 377 12.53 -34.15 -17.78
CA ILE A 377 12.23 -35.01 -18.93
C ILE A 377 13.11 -34.54 -20.08
#